data_AF-A0A090T4E9-F1
#
_entry.id   AF-A0A090T4E9-F1
#
_cell.length_a   1.000
_cell.length_b   1.000
_cell.length_c   1.000
_cell.angle_alpha   90.00
_cell.angle_beta   90.00
_cell.angle_gamma   90.00
#
_symmetry.space_group_name_H-M   'P 1'
#
loop_
_entity.id
_entity.type
_entity.pdbx_description
1 polymer ?
#
loop_
_entity_poly.entity_id
_entity_poly.type
_entity_poly.pdbx_seq_one_letter_code
_entity_poly.pdbx_strand_id
1 'polypeptide(L)' 'MFQDNPLLAQLKQQIQENLPKKEGTIKATEKGFGFLEVDAKNSFFIPPPYMKKCMHGDKVVAIIRTEKEREVAELKS' A
#
# COMPACT_ATOMS: atom_id res chain seq x y z
N MET A 1 -1.23 -16.84 25.44
CA MET A 1 -1.90 -15.53 25.52
C MET A 1 -0.83 -14.47 25.27
N PHE A 2 -0.83 -13.81 24.10
CA PHE A 2 0.13 -12.75 23.74
C PHE A 2 -0.43 -11.39 24.21
N GLN A 3 -0.59 -11.27 25.53
CA GLN A 3 -1.21 -10.12 26.15
C GLN A 3 -0.11 -9.25 26.79
N ASP A 4 -0.14 -7.97 26.40
CA ASP A 4 0.40 -6.84 27.16
C ASP A 4 1.93 -6.67 27.16
N ASN A 5 2.49 -6.32 26.00
CA ASN A 5 3.73 -5.54 25.98
C ASN A 5 3.42 -4.08 25.57
N PRO A 6 3.35 -3.12 26.51
CA PRO A 6 3.01 -1.72 26.23
C PRO A 6 4.02 -1.03 25.30
N LEU A 7 5.25 -1.55 25.22
CA LEU A 7 6.26 -1.09 24.26
C LEU A 7 5.90 -1.43 22.80
N LEU A 8 5.27 -2.58 22.56
CA LEU A 8 4.83 -2.99 21.22
C LEU A 8 3.67 -2.13 20.71
N ALA A 9 2.79 -1.69 21.61
CA ALA A 9 1.72 -0.75 21.27
C ALA A 9 2.28 0.61 20.87
N GLN A 10 3.30 1.11 21.58
CA GLN A 10 3.99 2.36 21.21
C GLN A 10 4.78 2.25 19.91
N LEU A 11 5.50 1.14 19.68
CA LEU A 11 6.16 0.90 18.39
C LEU A 11 5.15 0.85 17.23
N LYS A 12 4.00 0.20 17.44
CA LYS A 12 2.93 0.14 16.44
C LYS A 12 2.35 1.52 16.13
N GLN A 13 2.22 2.40 17.12
CA GLN A 13 1.66 3.75 16.94
C GLN A 13 2.63 4.68 16.20
N GLN A 14 3.94 4.64 16.51
CA GLN A 14 4.92 5.51 15.83
C GLN A 14 5.08 5.20 14.32
N ILE A 15 4.83 3.96 13.89
CA ILE A 15 4.89 3.58 12.46
C ILE A 15 3.68 4.13 11.67
N GLN A 16 2.58 4.46 12.33
CA GLN A 16 1.31 4.79 11.67
C GLN A 16 1.20 6.23 11.14
N GLU A 17 2.06 7.16 11.57
CA GLU A 17 1.76 8.59 11.44
C GLU A 17 2.33 9.30 10.19
N ASN A 18 3.05 8.61 9.30
CA ASN A 18 3.53 9.20 8.04
C ASN A 18 3.33 8.22 6.88
N LEU A 19 2.08 8.07 6.43
CA LEU A 19 1.77 7.31 5.23
C LEU A 19 1.89 8.21 4.00
N PRO A 20 2.97 8.11 3.18
CA PRO A 20 3.13 8.97 2.03
C PRO A 20 2.10 8.62 0.96
N LYS A 21 1.40 9.63 0.46
CA LYS A 21 0.53 9.52 -0.72
C LYS A 21 1.39 9.64 -1.97
N LYS A 22 1.23 8.71 -2.90
CA LYS A 22 1.90 8.76 -4.20
C LYS A 22 0.88 8.62 -5.32
N GLU A 23 1.01 9.47 -6.32
CA GLU A 23 0.26 9.35 -7.56
C GLU A 23 1.03 8.45 -8.51
N GLY A 24 0.35 7.50 -9.15
CA GLY A 24 0.97 6.63 -10.13
C GLY A 24 -0.04 5.97 -11.06
N THR A 25 0.48 5.20 -11.99
CA THR A 25 -0.32 4.45 -12.96
C THR A 25 -0.51 3.02 -12.47
N ILE A 26 -1.74 2.52 -12.54
CA ILE A 26 -2.09 1.16 -12.16
C ILE A 26 -1.60 0.18 -13.21
N LYS A 27 -0.75 -0.75 -12.80
CA LYS A 27 -0.28 -1.86 -13.60
C LYS A 27 -0.87 -3.16 -13.07
N ALA A 28 -2.07 -3.51 -13.54
CA ALA A 28 -2.68 -4.79 -13.21
C ALA A 28 -1.88 -5.98 -13.78
N THR A 29 -1.92 -7.11 -13.08
CA THR A 29 -1.44 -8.41 -13.57
C THR A 29 -2.57 -9.42 -13.59
N GLU A 30 -2.47 -10.46 -14.43
CA GLU A 30 -3.49 -11.52 -14.55
C GLU A 30 -3.71 -12.34 -13.27
N LYS A 31 -2.78 -12.23 -12.29
CA LYS A 31 -2.90 -12.90 -10.99
C LYS A 31 -3.81 -12.17 -10.00
N GLY A 32 -4.48 -11.11 -10.43
CA GLY A 32 -5.44 -10.35 -9.62
C GLY A 32 -4.81 -9.30 -8.71
N PHE A 33 -3.48 -9.24 -8.57
CA PHE A 33 -2.77 -8.13 -7.95
C PHE A 33 -2.23 -7.17 -9.01
N GLY A 34 -1.80 -5.99 -8.58
CA GLY A 34 -1.16 -5.01 -9.47
C GLY A 34 -0.01 -4.30 -8.79
N PHE A 35 0.55 -3.34 -9.52
CA PHE A 35 1.57 -2.44 -9.01
C PHE A 35 1.20 -0.99 -9.35
N LEU A 36 1.46 -0.06 -8.43
CA LEU A 36 1.34 1.36 -8.67
C LEU A 36 2.70 1.86 -9.14
N GLU A 37 2.80 2.20 -10.42
CA GLU A 37 4.01 2.74 -11.03
C GLU A 37 4.00 4.26 -10.84
N VAL A 38 4.78 4.76 -9.88
CA VAL A 38 4.88 6.19 -9.55
C VAL A 38 5.97 6.85 -10.41
N ASP A 39 7.09 6.15 -10.57
CA ASP A 39 8.21 6.54 -11.43
C ASP A 39 8.84 5.29 -12.06
N ALA A 40 9.76 5.49 -13.01
CA ALA A 40 10.51 4.42 -13.68
C ALA A 40 11.27 3.46 -12.73
N LYS A 41 11.51 3.85 -11.48
CA LYS A 41 12.15 3.02 -10.44
C LYS A 41 11.31 2.81 -9.19
N ASN A 42 10.13 3.42 -9.10
CA ASN A 42 9.27 3.39 -7.91
C ASN A 42 7.95 2.69 -8.25
N SER A 43 7.85 1.42 -7.86
CA SER A 43 6.65 0.60 -8.05
C SER A 43 6.19 0.00 -6.72
N PHE A 44 4.93 0.27 -6.34
CA PHE A 44 4.36 -0.21 -5.07
C PHE A 44 3.40 -1.36 -5.32
N PHE A 45 3.39 -2.36 -4.44
CA PHE A 45 2.50 -3.51 -4.58
C PHE A 45 1.04 -3.13 -4.26
N ILE A 46 0.11 -3.45 -5.15
CA ILE A 46 -1.33 -3.24 -4.96
C ILE A 46 -2.01 -4.59 -4.76
N PRO A 47 -2.53 -4.86 -3.56
CA PRO A 47 -3.32 -6.06 -3.28
C PRO A 47 -4.54 -6.21 -4.19
N PRO A 48 -4.96 -7.45 -4.49
CA PRO A 48 -6.20 -7.73 -5.22
C PRO A 48 -7.48 -7.04 -4.75
N PRO A 49 -7.76 -6.92 -3.43
CA PRO A 49 -8.96 -6.22 -2.97
C PRO A 49 -9.03 -4.76 -3.41
N TYR A 50 -7.88 -4.09 -3.57
CA TYR A 50 -7.82 -2.70 -4.02
C TYR A 50 -7.84 -2.60 -5.55
N MET A 51 -7.25 -3.56 -6.27
CA MET A 51 -7.32 -3.63 -7.73
C MET A 51 -8.75 -3.77 -8.25
N LYS A 52 -9.67 -4.37 -7.48
CA LYS A 52 -11.08 -4.46 -7.88
C LYS A 52 -11.76 -3.10 -8.08
N LYS A 53 -11.17 -2.03 -7.53
CA LYS A 53 -11.69 -0.65 -7.58
C LYS A 53 -11.01 0.22 -8.65
N CYS A 54 -9.96 -0.27 -9.31
CA CYS A 54 -9.22 0.49 -10.33
C CYS A 54 -8.98 -0.37 -11.58
N MET A 55 -8.79 0.28 -12.73
CA MET A 55 -8.46 -0.40 -13.98
C MET A 55 -6.97 -0.28 -14.32
N HIS A 56 -6.44 -1.24 -15.07
CA HIS A 56 -5.10 -1.13 -15.64
C HIS A 56 -4.98 0.13 -16.50
N GLY A 57 -3.87 0.85 -16.37
CA GLY A 57 -3.60 2.09 -17.10
C GLY A 57 -4.22 3.34 -16.47
N ASP A 58 -5.03 3.18 -15.41
CA ASP A 58 -5.65 4.30 -14.72
C ASP A 58 -4.63 5.01 -13.81
N LYS A 59 -4.72 6.34 -13.73
CA LYS A 59 -3.80 7.17 -12.94
C LYS A 59 -4.48 7.56 -11.64
N VAL A 60 -3.96 7.07 -10.52
CA VAL A 60 -4.60 7.20 -9.21
C VAL A 60 -3.60 7.54 -8.13
N VAL A 61 -4.10 8.12 -7.05
CA VAL A 61 -3.33 8.41 -5.84
C VAL A 61 -3.53 7.29 -4.84
N ALA A 62 -2.46 6.55 -4.54
CA ALA A 62 -2.48 5.54 -3.48
C ALA A 62 -1.73 6.02 -2.25
N ILE A 63 -2.15 5.52 -1.09
CA ILE A 63 -1.46 5.71 0.18
C ILE A 63 -0.50 4.54 0.37
N ILE A 64 0.79 4.81 0.52
CA ILE A 64 1.77 3.75 0.78
C ILE A 64 1.75 3.43 2.27
N ARG A 65 1.35 2.20 2.60
CA ARG A 65 1.39 1.63 3.95
C ARG A 65 2.54 0.66 4.08
N THR A 66 3.27 0.76 5.20
CA THR A 66 4.28 -0.23 5.56
C THR A 66 3.65 -1.24 6.51
N GLU A 67 3.28 -2.41 6.01
CA GLU A 67 2.79 -3.53 6.83
C GLU A 67 3.85 -4.62 6.93
N LYS A 68 4.29 -4.95 8.15
CA LYS A 68 5.24 -6.05 8.43
C LYS A 68 6.44 -6.04 7.48
N GLU A 69 7.10 -4.88 7.37
CA GLU A 69 8.29 -4.66 6.54
C GLU A 69 8.03 -4.63 5.01
N ARG A 70 6.77 -4.59 4.56
CA ARG A 70 6.41 -4.46 3.14
C ARG A 70 5.61 -3.20 2.87
N GLU A 71 5.96 -2.52 1.78
CA GLU A 71 5.22 -1.36 1.27
C GLU A 71 4.07 -1.81 0.39
N VAL A 72 2.84 -1.48 0.79
CA VAL A 72 1.60 -1.76 0.06
C VAL A 72 0.91 -0.46 -0.31
N ALA A 73 0.46 -0.36 -1.56
CA ALA A 73 -0.33 0.75 -2.04
C ALA A 73 -1.81 0.50 -1.74
N GLU A 74 -2.37 1.29 -0.82
CA GLU A 74 -3.79 1.34 -0.51
C GLU A 74 -4.48 2.38 -1.39
N LEU A 75 -5.39 1.91 -2.23
CA LEU A 75 -6.20 2.79 -3.09
C LEU A 75 -7.41 3.28 -2.30
N LYS A 76 -7.52 4.61 -2.14
CA LYS A 76 -8.76 5.21 -1.67
C LYS A 76 -9.71 5.39 -2.86
N SER A 77 -10.93 4.86 -2.70
CA SER A 77 -12.06 5.15 -3.59
C SER A 77 -12.47 6.61 -3.51
#